data_AF-A0A3N7ALS4-F1
#
_entry.id   AF-A0A3N7ALS4-F1
#
_cell.length_a   1.000
_cell.length_b   1.000
_cell.length_c   1.000
_cell.angle_alpha   90.00
_cell.angle_beta   90.00
_cell.angle_gamma   90.00
#
_symmetry.space_group_name_H-M   'P 1'
#
loop_
_entity.id
_entity.type
_entity.pdbx_description
1 polymer ?
#
loop_
_entity_poly.entity_id
_entity_poly.type
_entity_poly.pdbx_seq_one_letter_code
_entity_poly.pdbx_strand_id
1 'polypeptide(L)'
;MNMGSKDPAWFGCAMLAIFATGISLSLSVITGWQVGDFFVTKAMMAAVGVLAVMAAHLMPALYASKSHKVRFVGLTLWLFCVTYVAFSHANFFLLSQQQAGMQREMAITSSPVIGKPQKDLIEVLNDKVKVQTELAKIQFRCQEACTRLASTKANLEARLAVLEEQESVARNWQKKLEQQQKRQEIAQNNPALSRLAEWSNMTITHLELIMGIVFSLILEGVACFCWYLVLQRRDFSLTHPIVTPVVAPVTVIEDVTSASQISQMPVSQQYDDLVEKLAQLVKGGHIKLTVASIREYCRCAQGKAADLKRLVQERVDGECAV
;
A
#
# COMPACT_ATOMS: atom_id res chain seq x y z
N MET A 1 -35.70 -19.11 0.88
CA MET A 1 -34.59 -18.13 0.82
C MET A 1 -34.62 -17.30 2.09
N ASN A 2 -34.03 -17.79 3.18
CA ASN A 2 -33.93 -17.02 4.43
C ASN A 2 -32.60 -16.27 4.41
N MET A 3 -32.65 -14.97 4.13
CA MET A 3 -31.56 -14.04 4.40
C MET A 3 -31.45 -13.90 5.93
N GLY A 4 -30.88 -14.92 6.56
CA GLY A 4 -30.52 -14.90 7.98
C GLY A 4 -29.67 -13.68 8.25
N SER A 5 -30.07 -12.91 9.26
CA SER A 5 -29.41 -11.71 9.78
C SER A 5 -27.90 -11.87 9.76
N LYS A 6 -27.25 -11.36 8.71
CA LYS A 6 -25.80 -11.29 8.62
C LYS A 6 -25.37 -10.18 9.56
N ASP A 7 -24.54 -10.51 10.54
CA ASP A 7 -24.08 -9.55 11.54
C ASP A 7 -23.48 -8.30 10.86
N PRO A 8 -23.84 -7.09 11.33
CA PRO A 8 -23.39 -5.84 10.72
C PRO A 8 -21.86 -5.74 10.66
N ALA A 9 -21.16 -6.36 11.60
CA ALA A 9 -19.70 -6.42 11.65
C ALA A 9 -19.09 -7.22 10.47
N TRP A 10 -19.72 -8.33 10.04
CA TRP A 10 -19.24 -9.11 8.90
C TRP A 10 -19.37 -8.33 7.60
N PHE A 11 -20.50 -7.63 7.42
CA PHE A 11 -20.70 -6.74 6.27
C PHE A 11 -19.68 -5.61 6.24
N GLY A 12 -19.40 -4.99 7.40
CA GLY A 12 -18.38 -3.95 7.51
C GLY A 12 -16.99 -4.44 7.08
N CYS A 13 -16.56 -5.60 7.59
CA CYS A 13 -15.28 -6.20 7.20
C CYS A 13 -15.23 -6.59 5.72
N ALA A 14 -16.32 -7.13 5.17
CA ALA A 14 -16.41 -7.50 3.76
C ALA A 14 -16.33 -6.28 2.84
N MET A 15 -17.03 -5.19 3.18
CA MET A 15 -16.95 -3.95 2.43
C MET A 15 -15.54 -3.36 2.47
N LEU A 16 -14.94 -3.27 3.67
CA LEU A 16 -13.59 -2.75 3.83
C LEU A 16 -12.56 -3.58 3.05
N ALA A 17 -12.67 -4.92 3.08
CA ALA A 17 -11.83 -5.81 2.29
C ALA A 17 -11.96 -5.54 0.79
N ILE A 18 -13.18 -5.42 0.27
CA ILE A 18 -13.44 -5.18 -1.16
C ILE A 18 -12.86 -3.83 -1.59
N PHE A 19 -13.11 -2.76 -0.83
CA PHE A 19 -12.57 -1.44 -1.14
C PHE A 19 -11.04 -1.42 -1.09
N ALA A 20 -10.44 -1.98 -0.03
CA ALA A 20 -8.98 -2.04 0.09
C ALA A 20 -8.34 -2.88 -1.04
N THR A 21 -8.96 -4.01 -1.40
CA THR A 21 -8.52 -4.85 -2.53
C THR A 21 -8.65 -4.09 -3.86
N GLY A 22 -9.76 -3.39 -4.07
CA GLY A 22 -10.00 -2.60 -5.27
C GLY A 22 -8.99 -1.46 -5.46
N ILE A 23 -8.66 -0.75 -4.39
CA ILE A 23 -7.60 0.27 -4.40
C ILE A 23 -6.26 -0.38 -4.76
N SER A 24 -5.91 -1.48 -4.10
CA SER A 24 -4.64 -2.19 -4.31
C SER A 24 -4.48 -2.72 -5.73
N LEU A 25 -5.56 -3.27 -6.30
CA LEU A 25 -5.61 -3.69 -7.70
C LEU A 25 -5.44 -2.52 -8.66
N SER A 26 -6.12 -1.40 -8.40
CA SER A 26 -6.00 -0.20 -9.24
C SER A 26 -4.57 0.33 -9.26
N LEU A 27 -3.93 0.43 -8.08
CA LEU A 27 -2.52 0.81 -7.94
C LEU A 27 -1.59 -0.15 -8.69
N SER A 28 -1.85 -1.46 -8.57
CA SER A 28 -1.02 -2.47 -9.22
C SER A 28 -1.18 -2.48 -10.75
N VAL A 29 -2.37 -2.21 -11.27
CA VAL A 29 -2.62 -2.10 -12.72
C VAL A 29 -1.95 -0.85 -13.27
N ILE A 30 -2.10 0.30 -12.61
CA ILE A 30 -1.47 1.56 -13.06
C ILE A 30 0.05 1.42 -13.09
N THR A 31 0.64 0.83 -12.05
CA THR A 31 2.09 0.60 -11.98
C THR A 31 2.57 -0.41 -13.02
N GLY A 32 1.88 -1.54 -13.16
CA GLY A 32 2.21 -2.54 -14.19
C GLY A 32 2.11 -1.97 -15.60
N TRP A 33 1.15 -1.07 -15.85
CA TRP A 33 0.97 -0.43 -17.15
C TRP A 33 2.07 0.57 -17.51
N GLN A 34 2.78 1.10 -16.50
CA GLN A 34 3.91 2.01 -16.71
C GLN A 34 5.18 1.27 -17.11
N VAL A 35 5.26 -0.05 -16.93
CA VAL A 35 6.47 -0.84 -17.17
C VAL A 35 6.44 -1.49 -18.56
N GLY A 36 7.37 -1.05 -19.42
CA GLY A 36 7.62 -1.63 -20.75
C GLY A 36 7.16 -0.72 -21.90
N ASP A 37 7.84 -0.84 -23.05
CA ASP A 37 7.57 0.01 -24.22
C ASP A 37 6.42 -0.53 -25.09
N PHE A 38 6.22 -1.85 -25.07
CA PHE A 38 5.20 -2.55 -25.85
C PHE A 38 3.92 -2.84 -25.05
N PHE A 39 2.77 -2.82 -25.73
CA PHE A 39 1.46 -3.08 -25.13
C PHE A 39 1.38 -4.45 -24.41
N VAL A 40 1.97 -5.49 -25.02
CA VAL A 40 1.96 -6.86 -24.46
C VAL A 40 2.69 -6.91 -23.12
N THR A 41 3.87 -6.27 -23.04
CA THR A 41 4.67 -6.20 -21.81
C THR A 41 3.90 -5.49 -20.68
N LYS A 42 3.24 -4.37 -20.99
CA LYS A 42 2.39 -3.63 -20.03
C LYS A 42 1.24 -4.47 -19.50
N ALA A 43 0.53 -5.17 -20.40
CA ALA A 43 -0.57 -6.04 -20.02
C ALA A 43 -0.11 -7.20 -19.14
N MET A 44 1.05 -7.81 -19.46
CA MET A 44 1.63 -8.88 -18.66
C MET A 44 2.04 -8.41 -17.27
N MET A 45 2.70 -7.24 -17.16
CA MET A 45 3.10 -6.69 -15.87
C MET A 45 1.89 -6.30 -15.01
N ALA A 46 0.83 -5.76 -15.62
CA ALA A 46 -0.44 -5.52 -14.91
C ALA A 46 -1.07 -6.83 -14.41
N ALA A 47 -1.07 -7.89 -15.22
CA ALA A 47 -1.61 -9.19 -14.82
C ALA A 47 -0.82 -9.85 -13.67
N VAL A 48 0.51 -9.76 -13.70
CA VAL A 48 1.37 -10.22 -12.59
C VAL A 48 1.06 -9.45 -11.31
N GLY A 49 0.87 -8.14 -11.43
CA GLY A 49 0.44 -7.28 -10.33
C GLY A 49 -0.89 -7.72 -9.70
N VAL A 50 -1.92 -7.91 -10.53
CA VAL A 50 -3.23 -8.40 -10.10
C VAL A 50 -3.11 -9.75 -9.39
N LEU A 51 -2.35 -10.69 -9.95
CA LEU A 51 -2.12 -11.99 -9.34
C LEU A 51 -1.45 -11.86 -7.97
N ALA A 52 -0.43 -11.01 -7.86
CA ALA A 52 0.30 -10.78 -6.60
C ALA A 52 -0.60 -10.17 -5.51
N VAL A 53 -1.46 -9.20 -5.86
CA VAL A 53 -2.44 -8.60 -4.92
C VAL A 53 -3.44 -9.65 -4.43
N MET A 54 -4.05 -10.40 -5.37
CA MET A 54 -5.01 -11.45 -5.01
C MET A 54 -4.36 -12.53 -4.13
N ALA A 55 -3.13 -12.94 -4.45
CA ALA A 55 -2.38 -13.89 -3.63
C ALA A 55 -2.07 -13.30 -2.24
N ALA A 56 -1.63 -12.05 -2.14
CA ALA A 56 -1.33 -11.39 -0.87
C ALA A 56 -2.57 -11.33 0.05
N HIS A 57 -3.74 -10.98 -0.50
CA HIS A 57 -4.96 -10.79 0.29
C HIS A 57 -5.65 -12.10 0.68
N LEU A 58 -5.70 -13.09 -0.22
CA LEU A 58 -6.46 -14.32 0.01
C LEU A 58 -5.64 -15.44 0.67
N MET A 59 -4.32 -15.51 0.44
CA MET A 59 -3.48 -16.60 0.97
C MET A 59 -3.55 -16.75 2.50
N PRO A 60 -3.46 -15.68 3.33
CA PRO A 60 -3.50 -15.79 4.79
C PRO A 60 -4.73 -16.53 5.32
N ALA A 61 -5.88 -16.34 4.66
CA ALA A 61 -7.11 -17.02 5.02
C ALA A 61 -7.10 -18.50 4.61
N LEU A 62 -6.63 -18.81 3.40
CA LEU A 62 -6.72 -20.14 2.79
C LEU A 62 -5.84 -21.20 3.47
N TYR A 63 -4.64 -20.83 3.93
CA TYR A 63 -3.75 -21.80 4.58
C TYR A 63 -3.92 -21.86 6.11
N ALA A 64 -4.65 -20.92 6.75
CA ALA A 64 -4.78 -20.86 8.20
C ALA A 64 -5.33 -22.16 8.83
N SER A 65 -6.19 -22.87 8.10
CA SER A 65 -6.84 -24.13 8.52
C SER A 65 -6.08 -25.40 8.09
N LYS A 66 -4.91 -25.26 7.44
CA LYS A 66 -4.13 -26.39 6.89
C LYS A 66 -2.98 -26.82 7.81
N SER A 67 -2.36 -27.96 7.49
CA SER A 67 -1.20 -28.51 8.21
C SER A 67 -0.02 -27.53 8.28
N HIS A 68 0.78 -27.62 9.35
CA HIS A 68 1.93 -26.72 9.61
C HIS A 68 2.91 -26.61 8.43
N LYS A 69 3.15 -27.70 7.67
CA LYS A 69 4.02 -27.67 6.49
C LYS A 69 3.47 -26.75 5.38
N VAL A 70 2.17 -26.84 5.13
CA VAL A 70 1.46 -26.00 4.14
C VAL A 70 1.43 -24.55 4.60
N ARG A 71 1.26 -24.30 5.90
CA ARG A 71 1.32 -22.95 6.47
C ARG A 71 2.68 -22.29 6.26
N PHE A 72 3.78 -23.02 6.43
CA PHE A 72 5.11 -22.47 6.21
C PHE A 72 5.33 -22.08 4.75
N VAL A 73 5.01 -22.98 3.81
CA VAL A 73 5.10 -22.68 2.37
C VAL A 73 4.20 -21.50 2.00
N GLY A 74 2.96 -21.49 2.49
CA GLY A 74 2.02 -20.39 2.27
C GLY A 74 2.51 -19.05 2.82
N LEU A 75 3.13 -19.04 4.00
CA LEU A 75 3.72 -17.85 4.61
C LEU A 75 4.89 -17.31 3.78
N THR A 76 5.77 -18.19 3.30
CA THR A 76 6.90 -17.77 2.45
C THR A 76 6.43 -17.12 1.15
N LEU A 77 5.48 -17.75 0.45
CA LEU A 77 4.92 -17.19 -0.78
C LEU A 77 4.17 -15.87 -0.51
N TRP A 78 3.43 -15.80 0.60
CA TRP A 78 2.76 -14.58 1.02
C TRP A 78 3.74 -13.43 1.25
N LEU A 79 4.88 -13.66 1.92
CA LEU A 79 5.91 -12.64 2.12
C LEU A 79 6.44 -12.11 0.78
N PHE A 80 6.74 -12.99 -0.18
CA PHE A 80 7.16 -12.55 -1.52
C PHE A 80 6.10 -11.69 -2.22
N CYS A 81 4.83 -12.09 -2.17
CA CYS A 81 3.73 -11.31 -2.75
C CYS A 81 3.59 -9.94 -2.06
N VAL A 82 3.62 -9.88 -0.73
CA VAL A 82 3.53 -8.62 0.02
C VAL A 82 4.71 -7.71 -0.29
N THR A 83 5.94 -8.23 -0.32
CA THR A 83 7.12 -7.42 -0.66
C THR A 83 7.02 -6.87 -2.08
N TYR A 84 6.60 -7.69 -3.05
CA TYR A 84 6.40 -7.24 -4.44
C TYR A 84 5.35 -6.14 -4.54
N VAL A 85 4.16 -6.34 -3.92
CA VAL A 85 3.07 -5.36 -3.95
C VAL A 85 3.47 -4.07 -3.24
N ALA A 86 4.09 -4.16 -2.06
CA ALA A 86 4.56 -3.00 -1.31
C ALA A 86 5.60 -2.18 -2.09
N PHE A 87 6.53 -2.85 -2.79
CA PHE A 87 7.49 -2.16 -3.64
C PHE A 87 6.82 -1.49 -4.85
N SER A 88 5.88 -2.19 -5.51
CA SER A 88 5.12 -1.65 -6.63
C SER A 88 4.30 -0.42 -6.23
N HIS A 89 3.58 -0.48 -5.12
CA HIS A 89 2.78 0.64 -4.61
C HIS A 89 3.65 1.80 -4.11
N ALA A 90 4.79 1.52 -3.46
CA ALA A 90 5.73 2.57 -3.08
C ALA A 90 6.24 3.36 -4.29
N ASN A 91 6.54 2.67 -5.40
CA ASN A 91 6.90 3.34 -6.66
C ASN A 91 5.76 4.20 -7.22
N PHE A 92 4.50 3.75 -7.13
CA PHE A 92 3.36 4.59 -7.51
C PHE A 92 3.32 5.88 -6.69
N PHE A 93 3.41 5.77 -5.36
CA PHE A 93 3.36 6.92 -4.49
C PHE A 93 4.52 7.88 -4.79
N LEU A 94 5.72 7.36 -5.00
CA LEU A 94 6.89 8.15 -5.37
C LEU A 94 6.67 8.91 -6.68
N LEU A 95 6.25 8.21 -7.75
CA LEU A 95 5.98 8.82 -9.05
C LEU A 95 4.85 9.87 -8.97
N SER A 96 3.82 9.61 -8.17
CA SER A 96 2.72 10.56 -7.96
C SER A 96 3.19 11.86 -7.30
N GLN A 97 4.09 11.77 -6.31
CA GLN A 97 4.68 12.95 -5.65
C GLN A 97 5.59 13.73 -6.61
N GLN A 98 6.41 13.03 -7.40
CA GLN A 98 7.25 13.64 -8.42
C GLN A 98 6.43 14.38 -9.49
N GLN A 99 5.35 13.78 -9.97
CA GLN A 99 4.45 14.43 -10.93
C GLN A 99 3.77 15.67 -10.33
N ALA A 100 3.34 15.61 -9.07
CA ALA A 100 2.83 16.78 -8.37
C ALA A 100 3.91 17.88 -8.20
N GLY A 101 5.17 17.49 -8.02
CA GLY A 101 6.33 18.40 -8.02
C GLY A 101 6.51 19.11 -9.37
N MET A 102 6.54 18.34 -10.46
CA MET A 102 6.65 18.90 -11.83
C MET A 102 5.50 19.87 -12.17
N GLN A 103 4.28 19.60 -11.70
CA GLN A 103 3.15 20.52 -11.90
C GLN A 103 3.34 21.84 -11.15
N ARG A 104 3.90 21.80 -9.94
CA ARG A 104 4.23 23.02 -9.18
C ARG A 104 5.35 23.81 -9.85
N GLU A 105 6.31 23.15 -10.50
CA GLU A 105 7.33 23.83 -11.31
C GLU A 105 6.75 24.54 -12.54
N MET A 106 5.84 23.89 -13.26
CA MET A 106 5.17 24.49 -14.41
C MET A 106 4.35 25.72 -13.99
N ALA A 107 3.72 25.68 -12.82
CA ALA A 107 3.01 26.82 -12.25
C ALA A 107 3.94 28.02 -11.96
N ILE A 108 5.19 27.78 -11.53
CA ILE A 108 6.17 28.85 -11.26
C ILE A 108 6.79 29.39 -12.55
N THR A 109 7.06 28.52 -13.52
CA THR A 109 7.72 28.86 -14.80
C THR A 109 6.81 29.69 -15.72
N SER A 110 5.50 29.67 -15.48
CA SER A 110 4.54 30.52 -16.20
C SER A 110 4.69 32.02 -15.92
N SER A 111 5.55 32.43 -14.98
CA SER A 111 5.98 33.82 -14.84
C SER A 111 7.18 34.08 -15.77
N PRO A 112 7.00 34.70 -16.94
CA PRO A 112 8.10 34.92 -17.87
C PRO A 112 9.15 35.80 -17.20
N VAL A 113 10.41 35.37 -17.22
CA VAL A 113 11.53 36.31 -17.03
C VAL A 113 11.52 37.22 -18.24
N ILE A 114 10.79 38.33 -18.14
CA ILE A 114 10.63 39.31 -19.22
C ILE A 114 12.02 39.78 -19.67
N GLY A 115 12.28 39.62 -20.98
CA GLY A 115 13.40 40.21 -21.70
C GLY A 115 14.75 39.53 -21.44
N LYS A 116 15.15 38.58 -22.29
CA LYS A 116 16.56 38.17 -22.38
C LYS A 116 17.40 39.40 -22.77
N PRO A 117 18.52 39.69 -22.09
CA PRO A 117 19.39 40.78 -22.50
C PRO A 117 19.88 40.56 -23.93
N GLN A 118 20.00 41.63 -24.71
CA GLN A 118 20.37 41.57 -26.13
C GLN A 118 21.77 40.98 -26.34
N LYS A 119 22.67 41.18 -25.38
CA LYS A 119 24.02 40.62 -25.32
C LYS A 119 24.22 39.84 -24.03
N ASP A 120 25.04 38.80 -24.09
CA ASP A 120 25.44 38.06 -22.89
C ASP A 120 26.35 38.91 -22.00
N LEU A 121 26.33 38.68 -20.68
CA LEU A 121 27.11 39.45 -19.72
C LEU A 121 28.61 39.42 -20.04
N ILE A 122 29.14 38.27 -20.50
CA ILE A 122 30.55 38.12 -20.85
C ILE A 122 30.90 38.98 -22.08
N GLU A 123 29.99 39.06 -23.05
CA GLU A 123 30.17 39.90 -24.24
C GLU A 123 30.19 41.40 -23.87
N VAL A 124 29.26 41.84 -23.01
CA VAL A 124 29.21 43.23 -22.52
C VAL A 124 30.48 43.60 -21.76
N LEU A 125 30.97 42.72 -20.89
CA LEU A 125 32.20 42.95 -20.13
C LEU A 125 33.44 43.04 -21.05
N ASN A 126 33.53 42.18 -22.07
CA ASN A 126 34.61 42.23 -23.05
C ASN A 126 34.60 43.54 -23.86
N ASP A 127 33.43 44.00 -24.28
CA ASP A 127 33.30 45.29 -24.99
C ASP A 127 33.65 46.47 -24.08
N LYS A 128 33.28 46.42 -22.79
CA LYS A 128 33.62 47.44 -21.79
C LYS A 128 35.14 47.58 -21.64
N VAL A 129 35.85 46.46 -21.49
CA VAL A 129 37.33 46.45 -21.39
C VAL A 129 37.98 47.03 -22.65
N LYS A 130 37.47 46.71 -23.84
CA LYS A 130 37.98 47.28 -25.10
C LYS A 130 37.81 48.80 -25.14
N VAL A 131 36.62 49.32 -24.82
CA VAL A 131 36.33 50.76 -24.83
C VAL A 131 37.18 51.50 -23.79
N GLN A 132 37.33 50.96 -22.58
CA GLN A 132 38.19 51.54 -21.54
C GLN A 132 39.67 51.55 -21.95
N THR A 133 40.14 50.52 -22.64
CA THR A 133 41.51 50.46 -23.16
C THR A 133 41.77 51.55 -24.21
N GLU A 134 40.83 51.78 -25.13
CA GLU A 134 40.93 52.86 -26.12
C GLU A 134 40.85 54.25 -25.47
N LEU A 135 39.98 54.42 -24.47
CA LEU A 135 39.89 55.64 -23.67
C LEU A 135 41.23 55.95 -22.97
N ALA A 136 41.84 54.94 -22.35
CA ALA A 136 43.14 55.09 -21.68
C ALA A 136 44.24 55.51 -22.66
N LYS A 137 44.32 54.89 -23.86
CA LYS A 137 45.29 55.28 -24.90
C LYS A 137 45.16 56.75 -25.32
N ILE A 138 43.93 57.27 -25.38
CA ILE A 138 43.65 58.67 -25.71
C ILE A 138 44.06 59.60 -24.57
N GLN A 139 43.78 59.23 -23.32
CA GLN A 139 44.12 60.00 -22.12
C GLN A 139 45.64 60.26 -22.01
N PHE A 140 46.48 59.28 -22.34
CA PHE A 140 47.95 59.43 -22.29
C PHE A 140 48.55 60.28 -23.42
N ARG A 141 47.82 60.52 -24.52
CA ARG A 141 48.37 61.18 -25.73
C ARG A 141 48.09 62.68 -25.85
N CYS A 142 47.16 63.26 -25.09
CA CYS A 142 46.88 64.70 -25.15
C CYS A 142 46.96 65.35 -23.77
N GLN A 143 47.99 66.18 -23.60
CA GLN A 143 48.21 66.99 -22.40
C GLN A 143 47.86 68.48 -22.64
N GLU A 144 47.71 68.94 -23.90
CA GLU A 144 47.28 70.30 -24.26
C GLU A 144 46.33 70.34 -25.48
N ALA A 145 45.18 71.03 -25.31
CA ALA A 145 44.24 71.56 -26.32
C ALA A 145 43.93 70.75 -27.61
N CYS A 146 43.67 69.44 -27.51
CA CYS A 146 43.25 68.63 -28.65
C CYS A 146 41.71 68.61 -28.87
N THR A 147 41.16 69.54 -29.66
CA THR A 147 39.70 69.62 -29.92
C THR A 147 39.12 68.39 -30.65
N ARG A 148 39.85 67.79 -31.61
CA ARG A 148 39.42 66.54 -32.28
C ARG A 148 39.45 65.31 -31.38
N LEU A 149 40.38 65.25 -30.42
CA LEU A 149 40.47 64.11 -29.51
C LEU A 149 39.40 64.20 -28.41
N ALA A 150 38.98 65.42 -28.05
CA ALA A 150 37.87 65.66 -27.13
C ALA A 150 36.54 65.06 -27.63
N SER A 151 36.21 65.20 -28.92
CA SER A 151 34.97 64.61 -29.46
C SER A 151 35.02 63.07 -29.51
N THR A 152 36.20 62.50 -29.80
CA THR A 152 36.39 61.04 -29.78
C THR A 152 36.29 60.48 -28.36
N LYS A 153 36.88 61.18 -27.39
CA LYS A 153 36.77 60.86 -25.97
C LYS A 153 35.30 60.88 -25.52
N ALA A 154 34.56 61.95 -25.81
CA ALA A 154 33.15 62.06 -25.46
C ALA A 154 32.29 60.92 -26.06
N ASN A 155 32.59 60.49 -27.30
CA ASN A 155 31.91 59.35 -27.92
C ASN A 155 32.21 58.02 -27.20
N LEU A 156 33.47 57.77 -26.81
CA LEU A 156 33.84 56.58 -26.05
C LEU A 156 33.23 56.57 -24.63
N GLU A 157 33.18 57.72 -23.96
CA GLU A 157 32.50 57.86 -22.66
C GLU A 157 31.00 57.59 -22.79
N ALA A 158 30.36 58.10 -23.85
CA ALA A 158 28.95 57.79 -24.14
C ALA A 158 28.73 56.29 -24.41
N ARG A 159 29.62 55.63 -25.15
CA ARG A 159 29.56 54.16 -25.37
C ARG A 159 29.75 53.38 -24.06
N LEU A 160 30.63 53.86 -23.18
CA LEU A 160 30.86 53.23 -21.88
C LEU A 160 29.60 53.28 -21.01
N ALA A 161 28.92 54.43 -20.95
CA ALA A 161 27.66 54.59 -20.22
C ALA A 161 26.57 53.63 -20.73
N VAL A 162 26.50 53.39 -22.05
CA VAL A 162 25.58 52.40 -22.64
C VAL A 162 25.92 50.97 -22.18
N LEU A 163 27.21 50.61 -22.17
CA LEU A 163 27.65 49.28 -21.75
C LEU A 163 27.43 49.04 -20.25
N GLU A 164 27.57 50.06 -19.40
CA GLU A 164 27.26 49.97 -17.97
C GLU A 164 25.79 49.67 -17.71
N GLU A 165 24.89 50.26 -18.48
CA GLU A 165 23.46 49.95 -18.38
C GLU A 165 23.16 48.54 -18.88
N GLN A 166 23.78 48.10 -19.98
CA GLN A 166 23.63 46.72 -20.45
C GLN A 166 24.13 45.69 -19.43
N GLU A 167 25.20 46.01 -18.70
CA GLU A 167 25.72 45.18 -17.61
C GLU A 167 24.71 45.09 -16.46
N SER A 168 24.11 46.23 -16.05
CA SER A 168 23.11 46.29 -14.99
C SER A 168 21.89 45.43 -15.33
N VAL A 169 21.41 45.52 -16.56
CA VAL A 169 20.28 44.72 -17.10
C VAL A 169 20.63 43.24 -17.10
N ALA A 170 21.79 42.85 -17.62
CA ALA A 170 22.22 41.46 -17.68
C ALA A 170 22.40 40.84 -16.28
N ARG A 171 22.98 41.57 -15.32
CA ARG A 171 23.11 41.12 -13.92
C ARG A 171 21.76 40.98 -13.23
N ASN A 172 20.84 41.92 -13.44
CA ASN A 172 19.50 41.84 -12.88
C ASN A 172 18.72 40.66 -13.45
N TRP A 173 18.91 40.36 -14.74
CA TRP A 173 18.34 39.18 -15.38
C TRP A 173 18.90 37.87 -14.80
N GLN A 174 20.22 37.76 -14.61
CA GLN A 174 20.84 36.60 -13.96
C GLN A 174 20.32 36.38 -12.54
N LYS A 175 20.23 37.44 -11.72
CA LYS A 175 19.66 37.35 -10.37
C LYS A 175 18.22 36.85 -10.37
N LYS A 176 17.40 37.29 -11.33
CA LYS A 176 16.02 36.79 -11.48
C LYS A 176 16.01 35.32 -11.87
N LEU A 177 16.92 34.90 -12.77
CA LEU A 177 17.07 33.50 -13.17
C LEU A 177 17.45 32.62 -11.97
N GLU A 178 18.47 33.02 -11.20
CA GLU A 178 18.89 32.32 -9.97
C GLU A 178 17.76 32.24 -8.93
N GLN A 179 17.01 33.34 -8.75
CA GLN A 179 15.84 33.35 -7.86
C GLN A 179 14.74 32.39 -8.34
N GLN A 180 14.50 32.30 -9.65
CA GLN A 180 13.55 31.35 -10.20
C GLN A 180 14.04 29.91 -10.04
N GLN A 181 15.31 29.63 -10.34
CA GLN A 181 15.93 28.31 -10.12
C GLN A 181 15.80 27.89 -8.65
N LYS A 182 16.13 28.78 -7.71
CA LYS A 182 15.96 28.52 -6.28
C LYS A 182 14.50 28.23 -5.89
N ARG A 183 13.53 28.94 -6.49
CA ARG A 183 12.10 28.66 -6.27
C ARG A 183 11.68 27.31 -6.84
N GLN A 184 12.22 26.93 -8.00
CA GLN A 184 11.98 25.61 -8.61
C GLN A 184 12.55 24.49 -7.74
N GLU A 185 13.79 24.61 -7.25
CA GLU A 185 14.41 23.65 -6.32
C GLU A 185 13.60 23.48 -5.02
N ILE A 186 13.05 24.57 -4.49
CA ILE A 186 12.17 24.52 -3.31
C ILE A 186 10.84 23.85 -3.64
N ALA A 187 10.26 24.10 -4.82
CA ALA A 187 8.97 23.54 -5.22
C ALA A 187 9.03 22.04 -5.53
N GLN A 188 10.19 21.55 -5.99
CA GLN A 188 10.46 20.12 -6.22
C GLN A 188 10.44 19.30 -4.95
N ASN A 189 10.92 19.86 -3.84
CA ASN A 189 11.06 19.13 -2.60
C ASN A 189 9.78 19.19 -1.75
N ASN A 190 9.34 18.04 -1.23
CA ASN A 190 8.23 18.02 -0.28
C ASN A 190 8.70 18.63 1.06
N PRO A 191 8.13 19.77 1.50
CA PRO A 191 8.65 20.53 2.65
C PRO A 191 8.54 19.78 3.98
N ALA A 192 7.68 18.76 4.06
CA ALA A 192 7.59 17.89 5.21
C ALA A 192 8.75 16.87 5.26
N LEU A 193 9.21 16.41 4.10
CA LEU A 193 10.28 15.43 3.98
C LEU A 193 11.67 16.03 4.15
N SER A 194 11.88 17.28 3.72
CA SER A 194 13.16 17.97 3.95
C SER A 194 13.46 18.15 5.45
N ARG A 195 12.45 18.46 6.25
CA ARG A 195 12.56 18.57 7.72
C ARG A 195 12.88 17.22 8.38
N LEU A 196 12.33 16.13 7.84
CA LEU A 196 12.59 14.78 8.35
C LEU A 196 13.97 14.25 7.90
N ALA A 197 14.44 14.64 6.72
CA ALA A 197 15.78 14.31 6.22
C ALA A 197 16.88 14.94 7.08
N GLU A 198 16.69 16.20 7.47
CA GLU A 198 17.62 16.93 8.34
C GLU A 198 17.76 16.26 9.72
N TRP A 199 16.68 15.67 10.24
CA TRP A 199 16.71 14.97 11.52
C TRP A 199 17.21 13.52 11.44
N SER A 200 16.95 12.82 10.33
CA SER A 200 17.25 11.38 10.18
C SER A 200 18.60 11.06 9.52
N ASN A 201 19.37 12.07 9.08
CA ASN A 201 20.66 11.90 8.38
C ASN A 201 20.56 10.94 7.16
N MET A 202 19.39 10.88 6.54
CA MET A 202 19.04 9.98 5.44
C MET A 202 18.67 10.81 4.20
N THR A 203 18.97 10.31 3.01
CA THR A 203 18.63 10.98 1.74
C THR A 203 17.11 11.09 1.56
N ILE A 204 16.63 12.20 0.99
CA ILE A 204 15.20 12.49 0.77
C ILE A 204 14.50 11.34 0.02
N THR A 205 15.17 10.79 -1.01
CA THR A 205 14.68 9.66 -1.80
C THR A 205 14.39 8.40 -0.99
N HIS A 206 15.18 8.11 0.04
CA HIS A 206 14.95 6.95 0.91
C HIS A 206 13.75 7.15 1.82
N LEU A 207 13.54 8.38 2.33
CA LEU A 207 12.38 8.68 3.16
C LEU A 207 11.08 8.62 2.38
N GLU A 208 11.05 9.10 1.13
CA GLU A 208 9.87 8.98 0.26
C GLU A 208 9.53 7.50 0.00
N LEU A 209 10.55 6.69 -0.27
CA LEU A 209 10.38 5.25 -0.45
C LEU A 209 9.87 4.57 0.84
N ILE A 210 10.44 4.89 2.00
CA ILE A 210 10.01 4.34 3.29
C ILE A 210 8.55 4.69 3.58
N MET A 211 8.16 5.95 3.40
CA MET A 211 6.77 6.38 3.62
C MET A 211 5.82 5.68 2.65
N GLY A 212 6.21 5.53 1.37
CA GLY A 212 5.46 4.76 0.39
C GLY A 212 5.28 3.30 0.80
N ILE A 213 6.33 2.66 1.32
CA ILE A 213 6.26 1.28 1.85
C ILE A 213 5.33 1.20 3.06
N VAL A 214 5.42 2.15 4.01
CA VAL A 214 4.57 2.16 5.22
C VAL A 214 3.08 2.28 4.85
N PHE A 215 2.72 3.22 3.98
CA PHE A 215 1.33 3.36 3.53
C PHE A 215 0.83 2.11 2.80
N SER A 216 1.69 1.49 1.98
CA SER A 216 1.37 0.24 1.30
C SER A 216 1.14 -0.89 2.31
N LEU A 217 2.01 -1.06 3.30
CA LEU A 217 1.86 -2.08 4.34
C LEU A 217 0.58 -1.91 5.16
N ILE A 218 0.17 -0.67 5.46
CA ILE A 218 -1.08 -0.41 6.16
C ILE A 218 -2.27 -0.83 5.30
N LEU A 219 -2.31 -0.41 4.03
CA LEU A 219 -3.38 -0.76 3.10
C LEU A 219 -3.50 -2.29 2.91
N GLU A 220 -2.38 -2.94 2.63
CA GLU A 220 -2.29 -4.39 2.44
C GLU A 220 -2.64 -5.15 3.72
N GLY A 221 -2.17 -4.68 4.87
CA GLY A 221 -2.47 -5.26 6.18
C GLY A 221 -3.96 -5.22 6.51
N VAL A 222 -4.62 -4.08 6.27
CA VAL A 222 -6.08 -3.94 6.45
C VAL A 222 -6.84 -4.89 5.54
N ALA A 223 -6.46 -4.99 4.26
CA ALA A 223 -7.10 -5.90 3.31
C ALA A 223 -6.94 -7.37 3.74
N CYS A 224 -5.72 -7.79 4.05
CA CYS A 224 -5.42 -9.16 4.49
C CYS A 224 -6.19 -9.52 5.76
N PHE A 225 -6.19 -8.62 6.76
CA PHE A 225 -6.89 -8.86 8.02
C PHE A 225 -8.41 -8.97 7.83
N CYS A 226 -9.00 -8.09 7.01
CA CYS A 226 -10.43 -8.14 6.73
C CYS A 226 -10.83 -9.42 5.97
N TRP A 227 -10.05 -9.83 4.97
CA TRP A 227 -10.29 -11.10 4.26
C TRP A 227 -10.14 -12.33 5.17
N TYR A 228 -9.15 -12.32 6.06
CA TYR A 228 -8.98 -13.36 7.07
C TYR A 228 -10.22 -13.50 7.96
N LEU A 229 -10.76 -12.40 8.49
CA LEU A 229 -11.98 -12.42 9.30
C LEU A 229 -13.22 -12.88 8.51
N VAL A 230 -13.37 -12.39 7.27
CA VAL A 230 -14.52 -12.72 6.41
C VAL A 230 -14.56 -14.21 6.06
N LEU A 231 -13.40 -14.81 5.79
CA LEU A 231 -13.29 -16.21 5.35
C LEU A 231 -13.29 -17.20 6.52
N GLN A 232 -12.66 -16.88 7.66
CA GLN A 232 -12.76 -17.77 8.85
C GLN A 232 -14.18 -17.96 9.33
N ARG A 233 -15.02 -16.93 9.21
CA ARG A 233 -16.42 -17.02 9.63
C ARG A 233 -17.27 -17.89 8.70
N ARG A 234 -16.91 -18.00 7.42
CA ARG A 234 -17.56 -18.92 6.47
C ARG A 234 -17.27 -20.38 6.81
N ASP A 235 -16.02 -20.70 7.13
CA ASP A 235 -15.63 -22.08 7.51
C ASP A 235 -16.36 -22.53 8.78
N PHE A 236 -16.53 -21.64 9.76
CA PHE A 236 -17.30 -21.94 10.96
C PHE A 236 -18.79 -22.19 10.66
N SER A 237 -19.40 -21.42 9.76
CA SER A 237 -20.83 -21.52 9.45
C SER A 237 -21.18 -22.74 8.59
N LEU A 238 -20.25 -23.23 7.76
CA LEU A 238 -20.45 -24.43 6.94
C LEU A 238 -20.29 -25.74 7.74
N THR A 239 -19.80 -25.67 8.98
CA THR A 239 -19.57 -26.85 9.84
C THR A 239 -20.76 -27.15 10.77
N HIS A 240 -21.84 -26.37 10.73
CA HIS A 240 -23.10 -26.74 11.36
C HIS A 240 -23.96 -27.53 10.36
N PRO A 241 -24.16 -28.87 10.53
CA PRO A 241 -25.12 -29.59 9.72
C PRO A 241 -26.51 -29.04 10.04
N ILE A 242 -27.10 -28.32 9.09
CA ILE A 242 -28.52 -28.02 9.07
C ILE A 242 -29.21 -29.37 8.84
N VAL A 243 -29.63 -30.03 9.92
CA VAL A 243 -30.56 -31.14 9.85
C VAL A 243 -31.91 -30.54 9.46
N THR A 244 -32.23 -30.53 8.17
CA THR A 244 -33.62 -30.38 7.73
C THR A 244 -34.35 -31.69 8.10
N PRO A 245 -35.38 -31.67 8.96
CA PRO A 245 -36.23 -32.85 9.13
C PRO A 245 -37.04 -33.02 7.83
N VAL A 246 -36.57 -33.88 6.93
CA VAL A 246 -37.36 -34.36 5.79
C VAL A 246 -38.40 -35.31 6.35
N VAL A 247 -39.62 -34.81 6.52
CA VAL A 247 -40.81 -35.65 6.73
C VAL A 247 -41.23 -36.14 5.33
N ALA A 248 -40.88 -37.38 4.99
CA ALA A 248 -41.44 -38.09 3.85
C ALA A 248 -42.37 -39.20 4.36
N PRO A 249 -43.55 -39.41 3.74
CA PRO A 249 -44.55 -40.35 4.22
C PRO A 249 -44.17 -41.79 3.92
N VAL A 250 -44.38 -42.66 4.91
CA VAL A 250 -44.21 -44.11 4.84
C VAL A 250 -45.13 -44.70 3.78
N THR A 251 -44.56 -45.43 2.81
CA THR A 251 -45.28 -46.41 2.00
C THR A 251 -44.51 -47.72 2.03
N VAL A 252 -45.18 -48.74 2.57
CA VAL A 252 -44.74 -50.13 2.71
C VAL A 252 -44.86 -50.82 1.36
N ILE A 253 -43.77 -51.40 0.84
CA ILE A 253 -43.79 -52.61 -0.02
C ILE A 253 -42.48 -53.39 0.21
N GLU A 254 -42.62 -54.67 0.56
CA GLU A 254 -41.56 -55.69 0.64
C GLU A 254 -41.11 -56.14 -0.77
N ASP A 255 -39.80 -56.39 -0.96
CA ASP A 255 -39.22 -57.71 -1.24
C ASP A 255 -37.93 -57.69 -2.11
N VAL A 256 -37.05 -58.64 -1.75
CA VAL A 256 -35.87 -59.26 -2.41
C VAL A 256 -34.52 -58.54 -2.66
N THR A 257 -33.51 -59.17 -2.03
CA THR A 257 -32.11 -59.47 -2.49
C THR A 257 -30.94 -58.49 -2.24
N SER A 258 -30.15 -58.89 -1.23
CA SER A 258 -28.67 -59.00 -1.20
C SER A 258 -27.73 -57.79 -1.23
N ALA A 259 -26.83 -57.85 -0.24
CA ALA A 259 -25.43 -57.36 -0.20
C ALA A 259 -25.18 -55.88 0.14
N SER A 260 -24.90 -55.62 1.43
CA SER A 260 -23.58 -55.17 1.91
C SER A 260 -23.74 -54.46 3.26
N GLN A 261 -23.30 -55.11 4.34
CA GLN A 261 -23.23 -54.51 5.67
C GLN A 261 -22.14 -53.44 5.71
N ILE A 262 -22.55 -52.18 5.61
CA ILE A 262 -21.85 -51.06 6.25
C ILE A 262 -22.86 -50.48 7.24
N SER A 263 -22.67 -50.82 8.51
CA SER A 263 -23.52 -50.40 9.61
C SER A 263 -23.41 -48.88 9.79
N GLN A 264 -24.31 -48.14 9.16
CA GLN A 264 -24.56 -46.73 9.46
C GLN A 264 -25.40 -46.67 10.74
N MET A 265 -24.74 -46.57 11.90
CA MET A 265 -25.44 -46.16 13.12
C MET A 265 -25.89 -44.69 12.97
N PRO A 266 -27.12 -44.35 13.36
CA PRO A 266 -27.59 -42.97 13.34
C PRO A 266 -26.75 -42.11 14.29
N VAL A 267 -26.35 -40.93 13.80
CA VAL A 267 -25.45 -39.96 14.48
C VAL A 267 -25.95 -39.57 15.89
N SER A 268 -27.25 -39.70 16.17
CA SER A 268 -27.84 -39.49 17.50
C SER A 268 -27.36 -40.52 18.52
N GLN A 269 -27.32 -41.81 18.18
CA GLN A 269 -26.87 -42.87 19.09
C GLN A 269 -25.39 -42.71 19.46
N GLN A 270 -24.55 -42.31 18.50
CA GLN A 270 -23.12 -42.06 18.76
C GLN A 270 -22.89 -40.85 19.70
N TYR A 271 -23.78 -39.85 19.66
CA TYR A 271 -23.70 -38.68 20.53
C TYR A 271 -24.16 -39.01 21.95
N ASP A 272 -25.24 -39.78 22.09
CA ASP A 272 -25.73 -40.25 23.38
C ASP A 272 -24.72 -41.20 24.06
N ASP A 273 -24.11 -42.13 23.31
CA ASP A 273 -23.04 -43.01 23.81
C ASP A 273 -21.80 -42.21 24.29
N LEU A 274 -21.49 -41.09 23.62
CA LEU A 274 -20.38 -40.23 24.01
C LEU A 274 -20.67 -39.47 25.32
N VAL A 275 -21.91 -39.00 25.50
CA VAL A 275 -22.36 -38.36 26.74
C VAL A 275 -22.36 -39.36 27.90
N GLU A 276 -22.84 -40.59 27.66
CA GLU A 276 -22.82 -41.70 28.62
C GLU A 276 -21.38 -42.00 29.09
N LYS A 277 -20.46 -42.14 28.14
CA LYS A 277 -19.05 -42.44 28.41
C LYS A 277 -18.33 -41.31 29.15
N LEU A 278 -18.64 -40.06 28.82
CA LEU A 278 -18.10 -38.89 29.54
C LEU A 278 -18.63 -38.81 30.97
N ALA A 279 -19.91 -39.09 31.18
CA ALA A 279 -20.50 -39.15 32.53
C ALA A 279 -19.82 -40.22 33.40
N GLN A 280 -19.55 -41.41 32.84
CA GLN A 280 -18.82 -42.47 33.54
C GLN A 280 -17.39 -42.08 33.91
N LEU A 281 -16.66 -41.40 33.02
CA LEU A 281 -15.28 -40.95 33.29
C LEU A 281 -15.21 -39.84 34.32
N VAL A 282 -16.23 -38.97 34.38
CA VAL A 282 -16.35 -37.94 35.40
C VAL A 282 -16.71 -38.57 36.76
N LYS A 283 -17.64 -39.52 36.80
CA LYS A 283 -17.98 -40.29 38.03
C LYS A 283 -16.77 -41.08 38.56
N GLY A 284 -15.98 -41.67 37.66
CA GLY A 284 -14.74 -42.37 38.01
C GLY A 284 -13.57 -41.48 38.41
N GLY A 285 -13.74 -40.14 38.42
CA GLY A 285 -12.70 -39.18 38.79
C GLY A 285 -11.54 -39.05 37.78
N HIS A 286 -11.65 -39.69 36.61
CA HIS A 286 -10.62 -39.68 35.58
C HIS A 286 -10.56 -38.35 34.82
N ILE A 287 -11.67 -37.60 34.78
CA ILE A 287 -11.77 -36.31 34.09
C ILE A 287 -12.53 -35.32 34.98
N LYS A 288 -12.01 -34.10 35.14
CA LYS A 288 -12.74 -33.02 35.84
C LYS A 288 -13.87 -32.49 34.96
N LEU A 289 -15.05 -32.22 35.52
CA LEU A 289 -16.21 -31.65 34.82
C LEU A 289 -15.99 -30.15 34.49
N THR A 290 -15.03 -29.88 33.61
CA THR A 290 -14.68 -28.54 33.14
C THR A 290 -14.62 -28.52 31.62
N VAL A 291 -14.90 -27.36 31.03
CA VAL A 291 -14.87 -27.17 29.57
C VAL A 291 -13.48 -27.46 29.02
N ALA A 292 -12.42 -27.10 29.75
CA ALA A 292 -11.03 -27.35 29.33
C ALA A 292 -10.69 -28.84 29.27
N SER A 293 -11.06 -29.62 30.30
CA SER A 293 -10.79 -31.07 30.36
C SER A 293 -11.59 -31.85 29.31
N ILE A 294 -12.85 -31.47 29.06
CA ILE A 294 -13.68 -32.08 28.01
C ILE A 294 -13.10 -31.74 26.62
N ARG A 295 -12.62 -30.51 26.43
CA ARG A 295 -11.97 -30.09 25.17
C ARG A 295 -10.72 -30.91 24.88
N GLU A 296 -9.90 -31.15 25.89
CA GLU A 296 -8.66 -31.91 25.79
C GLU A 296 -8.94 -33.39 25.48
N TYR A 297 -9.91 -33.99 26.18
CA TYR A 297 -10.29 -35.39 25.99
C TYR A 297 -10.98 -35.65 24.65
N CYS A 298 -11.94 -34.82 24.25
CA CYS A 298 -12.72 -35.00 23.02
C CYS A 298 -12.10 -34.31 21.79
N ARG A 299 -11.03 -33.53 21.97
CA ARG A 299 -10.39 -32.68 20.93
C ARG A 299 -11.40 -31.83 20.15
N CYS A 300 -12.39 -31.25 20.84
CA CYS A 300 -13.48 -30.50 20.22
C CYS A 300 -13.33 -28.98 20.39
N ALA A 301 -14.16 -28.19 19.70
CA ALA A 301 -14.20 -26.74 19.85
C ALA A 301 -14.85 -26.31 21.19
N GLN A 302 -14.57 -25.09 21.65
CA GLN A 302 -15.03 -24.58 22.95
C GLN A 302 -16.56 -24.60 23.14
N GLY A 303 -17.33 -24.28 22.09
CA GLY A 303 -18.80 -24.35 22.14
C GLY A 303 -19.32 -25.78 22.37
N LYS A 304 -18.82 -26.73 21.58
CA LYS A 304 -19.20 -28.16 21.71
C LYS A 304 -18.79 -28.74 23.07
N ALA A 305 -17.67 -28.31 23.65
CA ALA A 305 -17.25 -28.71 24.99
C ALA A 305 -18.16 -28.13 26.09
N ALA A 306 -18.69 -26.92 25.91
CA ALA A 306 -19.65 -26.31 26.83
C ALA A 306 -21.00 -27.04 26.80
N ASP A 307 -21.49 -27.40 25.61
CA ASP A 307 -22.73 -28.14 25.44
C ASP A 307 -22.64 -29.55 26.03
N LEU A 308 -21.53 -30.28 25.77
CA LEU A 308 -21.27 -31.58 26.38
C LEU A 308 -21.17 -31.50 27.90
N LYS A 309 -20.53 -30.45 28.44
CA LYS A 309 -20.48 -30.23 29.89
C LYS A 309 -21.88 -30.12 30.48
N ARG A 310 -22.77 -29.35 29.85
CA ARG A 310 -24.16 -29.16 30.33
C ARG A 310 -24.93 -30.48 30.33
N LEU A 311 -24.85 -31.25 29.25
CA LEU A 311 -25.56 -32.54 29.13
C LEU A 311 -25.03 -33.59 30.10
N VAL A 312 -23.72 -33.66 30.29
CA VAL A 312 -23.10 -34.56 31.28
C VAL A 312 -23.46 -34.12 32.71
N GLN A 313 -23.50 -32.81 32.97
CA GLN A 313 -23.89 -32.27 34.26
C GLN A 313 -25.36 -32.62 34.59
N GLU A 314 -26.28 -32.41 33.66
CA GLU A 314 -27.70 -32.80 33.82
C GLU A 314 -27.87 -34.30 34.10
N ARG A 315 -27.06 -35.16 33.48
CA ARG A 315 -27.10 -36.62 33.70
C ARG A 315 -26.52 -37.03 35.05
N VAL A 316 -25.36 -36.46 35.43
CA VAL A 316 -24.73 -36.72 36.73
C VAL A 316 -25.62 -36.22 37.87
N ASP A 317 -26.24 -35.04 37.73
CA ASP A 317 -27.12 -34.47 38.75
C ASP A 317 -28.46 -35.24 38.85
N GLY A 318 -28.99 -35.74 37.73
CA GLY A 318 -30.24 -36.51 37.68
C GLY A 318 -30.15 -37.91 38.31
N GLU A 319 -28.99 -38.57 38.25
CA GLU A 319 -28.79 -39.88 38.89
C GLU A 319 -28.45 -39.78 40.40
N CYS A 320 -28.08 -38.60 40.91
CA CYS A 320 -27.92 -38.37 42.35
C CYS A 320 -29.25 -38.02 43.05
N ALA A 321 -30.34 -37.84 42.30
CA ALA A 321 -31.67 -37.51 42.82
C ALA A 321 -32.63 -38.71 42.91
N VAL A 322 -32.13 -39.94 42.67
CA VAL A 322 -32.84 -41.23 42.78
C VAL A 322 -32.18 -42.07 43.87
#